data_AF-A0ABD1L7Y4-F1
#
_entry.id   AF-A0ABD1L7Y4-F1
#
_cell.length_a   1.000
_cell.length_b   1.000
_cell.length_c   1.000
_cell.angle_alpha   90.00
_cell.angle_beta   90.00
_cell.angle_gamma   90.00
#
_symmetry.space_group_name_H-M   'P 1'
#
loop_
_entity.id
_entity.type
_entity.pdbx_description
1 polymer ?
#
loop_
_entity_poly.entity_id
_entity_poly.type
_entity_poly.pdbx_seq_one_letter_code
_entity_poly.pdbx_strand_id
1 'polypeptide(L)'
;MALDREDCSQLLASSMQEMMPLSLEEFMMWLRDTSAETRKLEGKLDALVNLVTRNLEGKLDTLVNLVTQLAANQKSASVARVCGICSSNDHHTSVCPSSQQSGVDEQPEAYAANTYTRPP
;
A
#
# COMPACT_ATOMS: atom_id res chain seq x y z
N MET A 1 -21.08 -7.24 -13.95
CA MET A 1 -21.76 -8.02 -15.02
C MET A 1 -21.19 -7.54 -16.33
N ALA A 2 -20.21 -8.24 -16.90
CA ALA A 2 -19.76 -7.99 -18.26
C ALA A 2 -20.63 -8.84 -19.18
N LEU A 3 -21.29 -8.23 -20.16
CA LEU A 3 -21.94 -8.98 -21.24
C LEU A 3 -20.83 -9.65 -22.05
N ASP A 4 -20.97 -10.96 -22.30
CA ASP A 4 -20.02 -11.70 -23.12
C ASP A 4 -20.05 -11.18 -24.57
N ARG A 5 -18.96 -11.38 -25.32
CA ARG A 5 -18.85 -10.94 -26.72
C ARG A 5 -19.89 -11.63 -27.61
N GLU A 6 -20.23 -12.86 -27.25
CA GLU A 6 -21.26 -13.67 -27.92
C GLU A 6 -22.67 -13.10 -27.65
N ASP A 7 -22.97 -12.65 -26.42
CA ASP A 7 -24.23 -11.98 -26.07
C ASP A 7 -24.47 -10.69 -26.86
N CYS A 8 -23.42 -9.89 -27.08
CA CYS A 8 -23.52 -8.65 -27.86
C CYS A 8 -23.85 -8.91 -29.34
N SER A 9 -23.23 -9.95 -29.91
CA SER A 9 -23.46 -10.35 -31.31
C SER A 9 -24.90 -10.87 -31.50
N GLN A 10 -25.40 -11.63 -30.53
CA GLN A 10 -26.77 -12.15 -30.53
C GLN A 10 -27.83 -11.05 -30.42
N LEU A 11 -27.60 -10.05 -29.55
CA LEU A 11 -28.48 -8.89 -29.38
C LEU A 11 -28.53 -8.02 -30.64
N LEU A 12 -27.39 -7.77 -31.28
CA LEU A 12 -27.33 -7.04 -32.55
C LEU A 12 -28.10 -7.77 -33.65
N ALA A 13 -27.90 -9.08 -33.80
CA ALA A 13 -28.62 -9.88 -34.77
C ALA A 13 -30.14 -9.87 -34.52
N SER A 14 -30.57 -9.95 -33.25
CA SER A 14 -31.98 -9.92 -32.87
C SER A 14 -32.62 -8.55 -33.13
N SER A 15 -31.94 -7.44 -32.79
CA SER A 15 -32.40 -6.10 -33.13
C SER A 15 -32.46 -5.85 -34.64
N MET A 16 -31.52 -6.41 -35.41
CA MET A 16 -31.55 -6.32 -36.87
C MET A 16 -32.72 -7.11 -37.48
N GLN A 17 -33.07 -8.25 -36.90
CA GLN A 17 -34.20 -9.09 -37.33
C GLN A 17 -35.55 -8.42 -37.05
N GLU A 18 -35.72 -7.81 -35.86
CA GLU A 18 -36.96 -7.11 -35.45
C GLU A 18 -37.25 -5.86 -36.31
N MET A 19 -36.20 -5.28 -36.91
CA MET A 19 -36.26 -4.05 -37.72
C MET A 19 -36.35 -4.33 -39.23
N MET A 20 -36.41 -5.61 -39.63
CA MET A 20 -36.51 -6.07 -41.02
C MET A 20 -37.73 -5.56 -41.83
N PRO A 21 -38.88 -5.12 -41.26
CA PRO A 21 -39.96 -4.59 -42.10
C PRO A 21 -39.75 -3.13 -42.57
N LEU A 22 -38.66 -2.45 -42.16
CA LEU A 22 -38.36 -1.07 -42.58
C LEU A 22 -37.79 -0.99 -44.00
N SER A 23 -38.02 0.14 -44.67
CA SER A 23 -37.34 0.43 -45.94
C SER A 23 -35.83 0.60 -45.75
N LEU A 24 -35.05 0.41 -46.82
CA LEU A 24 -33.58 0.55 -46.78
C LEU A 24 -33.14 1.93 -46.25
N GLU A 25 -33.88 2.99 -46.60
CA GLU A 25 -33.62 4.36 -46.15
C GLU A 25 -33.86 4.53 -44.64
N GLU A 26 -34.97 3.99 -44.12
CA GLU A 26 -35.29 4.03 -42.68
C GLU A 26 -34.29 3.23 -41.85
N PHE A 27 -33.86 2.08 -42.37
CA PHE A 27 -32.83 1.25 -41.74
C PHE A 27 -31.47 1.99 -41.66
N MET A 28 -31.05 2.64 -42.75
CA MET A 28 -29.79 3.40 -42.78
C MET A 28 -29.84 4.63 -41.87
N MET A 29 -31.00 5.27 -41.74
CA MET A 29 -31.22 6.38 -40.81
C MET A 29 -31.11 5.90 -39.36
N TRP A 30 -31.75 4.77 -39.01
CA TRP A 30 -31.66 4.18 -37.68
C TRP A 30 -30.22 3.77 -37.30
N LEU A 31 -29.48 3.17 -38.24
CA LEU A 31 -28.07 2.82 -38.02
C LEU A 31 -27.23 4.06 -37.68
N ARG A 32 -27.48 5.18 -38.36
CA ARG A 32 -26.79 6.45 -38.11
C ARG A 32 -27.09 6.99 -36.72
N ASP A 33 -28.35 7.00 -36.32
CA ASP A 33 -28.78 7.49 -35.01
C ASP A 33 -28.24 6.61 -33.88
N THR A 34 -28.31 5.29 -34.05
CA THR A 34 -27.77 4.33 -33.08
C THR A 34 -26.24 4.47 -32.98
N SER A 35 -25.54 4.63 -34.10
CA SER A 35 -24.09 4.91 -34.13
C SER A 35 -23.72 6.25 -33.48
N ALA A 36 -24.58 7.26 -33.56
CA ALA A 36 -24.35 8.53 -32.89
C ALA A 36 -24.51 8.39 -31.38
N GLU A 37 -25.54 7.68 -30.91
CA GLU A 37 -25.78 7.49 -29.48
C GLU A 37 -24.74 6.58 -28.83
N THR A 38 -24.25 5.54 -29.53
CA THR A 38 -23.14 4.71 -29.02
C THR A 38 -21.88 5.53 -28.83
N ARG A 39 -21.47 6.34 -29.82
CA ARG A 39 -20.31 7.23 -29.70
C ARG A 39 -20.44 8.24 -28.56
N LYS A 40 -21.65 8.73 -28.31
CA LYS A 40 -21.93 9.64 -27.19
C LYS A 40 -21.80 8.95 -25.83
N LEU A 41 -22.23 7.69 -25.73
CA LEU A 41 -22.03 6.87 -24.54
C LEU A 41 -20.56 6.53 -24.31
N GLU A 42 -19.81 6.20 -25.37
CA GLU A 42 -18.36 6.00 -25.31
C GLU A 42 -17.65 7.27 -24.81
N GLY A 43 -17.98 8.45 -25.34
CA GLY A 43 -17.40 9.71 -24.86
C GLY A 43 -17.72 10.01 -23.39
N LYS A 44 -18.92 9.66 -22.92
CA LYS A 44 -19.28 9.76 -21.49
C LYS A 44 -18.47 8.78 -20.64
N LEU A 45 -18.28 7.55 -21.12
CA LEU A 45 -17.47 6.55 -20.45
C LEU A 45 -16.01 7.02 -20.34
N ASP A 46 -15.44 7.55 -21.41
CA ASP A 46 -14.08 8.12 -21.41
C ASP A 46 -13.95 9.29 -20.44
N ALA A 47 -14.94 10.20 -20.40
CA ALA A 47 -14.93 11.31 -19.45
C ALA A 47 -15.00 10.84 -18.00
N LEU A 48 -15.83 9.82 -17.71
CA LEU A 48 -15.95 9.22 -16.38
C LEU A 48 -14.64 8.53 -15.97
N VAL A 49 -14.06 7.72 -16.88
CA VAL A 49 -12.79 7.03 -16.65
C VAL A 49 -11.69 8.06 -16.40
N ASN A 50 -11.56 9.09 -17.23
CA ASN A 50 -10.55 10.14 -17.04
C ASN A 50 -10.73 10.89 -15.72
N LEU A 51 -11.96 11.18 -15.30
CA LEU A 51 -12.24 11.83 -14.01
C LEU A 51 -11.76 10.96 -12.84
N VAL A 52 -12.09 9.67 -12.87
CA VAL A 52 -11.69 8.72 -11.82
C VAL A 52 -10.17 8.56 -11.79
N THR A 53 -9.54 8.38 -12.96
CA THR A 53 -8.08 8.26 -13.08
C THR A 53 -7.37 9.47 -12.49
N ARG A 54 -7.74 10.69 -12.88
CA ARG A 54 -7.11 11.92 -12.36
C ARG A 54 -7.26 12.09 -10.85
N ASN A 55 -8.40 11.71 -10.29
CA ASN A 55 -8.62 11.77 -8.85
C ASN A 55 -7.70 10.78 -8.12
N LEU A 56 -7.60 9.55 -8.62
CA LEU A 56 -6.71 8.54 -8.05
C LEU A 56 -5.24 8.94 -8.17
N GLU A 57 -4.82 9.48 -9.31
CA GLU A 57 -3.48 10.05 -9.52
C GLU A 57 -3.19 11.16 -8.50
N GLY A 58 -4.07 12.14 -8.34
CA GLY A 58 -3.88 13.24 -7.37
C GLY A 58 -3.80 12.78 -5.91
N LYS A 59 -4.59 11.75 -5.54
CA LYS A 59 -4.50 11.13 -4.20
C LYS A 59 -3.18 10.36 -4.02
N LEU A 60 -2.70 9.70 -5.07
CA LEU A 60 -1.42 9.00 -5.06
C LEU A 60 -0.26 9.99 -4.92
N ASP A 61 -0.25 11.08 -5.68
CA ASP A 61 0.74 12.16 -5.56
C ASP A 61 0.76 12.75 -4.14
N THR A 62 -0.41 13.02 -3.58
CA THR A 62 -0.53 13.52 -2.19
C THR A 62 0.08 12.53 -1.20
N LEU A 63 -0.23 11.24 -1.34
CA LEU A 63 0.31 10.20 -0.47
C LEU A 63 1.83 10.08 -0.61
N VAL A 64 2.36 10.08 -1.84
CA VAL A 64 3.80 10.02 -2.12
C VAL A 64 4.52 11.22 -1.51
N ASN A 65 3.94 12.41 -1.60
CA ASN A 65 4.51 13.62 -0.99
C ASN A 65 4.54 13.50 0.55
N LEU A 66 3.45 13.03 1.17
CA LEU A 66 3.40 12.81 2.61
C LEU A 66 4.42 11.78 3.08
N VAL A 67 4.55 10.65 2.37
CA VAL A 67 5.54 9.61 2.68
C VAL A 67 6.96 10.15 2.53
N THR A 68 7.23 10.93 1.49
CA THR A 68 8.54 11.56 1.26
C THR A 68 8.90 12.52 2.39
N GLN A 69 7.96 13.38 2.81
CA GLN A 69 8.16 14.28 3.94
C GLN A 69 8.37 13.51 5.25
N LEU A 70 7.60 12.44 5.48
CA LEU A 70 7.76 11.60 6.67
C LEU A 70 9.15 10.95 6.70
N ALA A 71 9.61 10.40 5.58
CA ALA A 71 10.94 9.82 5.47
C ALA A 71 12.05 10.86 5.67
N ALA A 72 11.89 12.08 5.13
CA ALA A 72 12.81 13.18 5.35
C ALA A 72 12.87 13.59 6.83
N ASN A 73 11.70 13.71 7.48
CA ASN A 73 11.60 14.05 8.91
C ASN A 73 12.13 12.94 9.82
N GLN A 74 11.98 11.66 9.46
CA GLN A 74 12.61 10.55 10.18
C GLN A 74 14.13 10.53 10.00
N LYS A 75 14.65 10.95 8.84
CA LYS A 75 16.10 11.03 8.60
C LYS A 75 16.75 12.17 9.38
N SER A 76 16.03 13.25 9.65
CA SER A 76 16.49 14.38 10.47
C SER A 76 16.20 14.19 11.96
N ALA A 77 15.18 13.42 12.34
CA ALA A 77 15.00 12.95 13.70
C ALA A 77 16.05 11.86 13.99
N SER A 78 17.14 12.23 14.67
CA SER A 78 18.00 11.25 15.33
C SER A 78 17.11 10.44 16.27
N VAL A 79 16.70 9.23 15.85
CA VAL A 79 16.06 8.25 16.75
C VAL A 79 16.96 8.19 17.97
N ALA A 80 16.47 8.69 19.10
CA ALA A 80 17.23 8.68 20.33
C ALA A 80 17.68 7.24 20.55
N ARG A 81 18.98 7.01 20.49
CA ARG A 81 19.56 5.69 20.71
C ARG A 81 19.52 5.48 22.21
N VAL A 82 18.31 5.23 22.72
CA VAL A 82 18.08 4.86 24.11
C VAL A 82 18.73 3.52 24.30
N CYS A 83 19.66 3.47 25.24
CA CYS A 83 20.16 2.22 25.74
C CYS A 83 19.05 1.56 26.57
N GLY A 84 18.69 0.31 26.24
CA GLY A 84 17.72 -0.46 27.02
C GLY A 84 18.29 -0.98 28.34
N ILE A 85 19.59 -0.80 28.59
CA ILE A 85 20.32 -1.34 29.76
C ILE A 85 20.66 -0.25 30.78
N CYS A 86 20.97 0.97 30.32
CA CYS A 86 21.15 2.12 31.19
C CYS A 86 20.30 3.29 30.66
N SER A 87 19.83 4.18 31.53
CA SER A 87 18.98 5.33 31.14
C SER A 87 19.70 6.41 30.30
N SER A 88 20.78 6.06 29.60
CA SER A 88 21.54 6.93 28.69
C SER A 88 20.95 6.90 27.28
N ASN A 89 21.01 8.05 26.61
CA ASN A 89 20.59 8.25 25.24
C ASN A 89 21.78 8.36 24.26
N ASP A 90 23.00 8.19 24.76
CA ASP A 90 24.24 8.47 24.02
C ASP A 90 24.67 7.31 23.12
N HIS A 91 24.15 6.11 23.37
CA HIS A 91 24.60 4.88 22.71
C HIS A 91 23.49 3.83 22.62
N HIS A 92 23.54 2.99 21.60
CA HIS A 92 22.59 1.88 21.46
C HIS A 92 22.94 0.74 22.43
N THR A 93 21.93 -0.05 22.83
CA THR A 93 22.06 -1.16 23.78
C THR A 93 23.21 -2.13 23.46
N SER A 94 23.51 -2.35 22.18
CA SER A 94 24.56 -3.27 21.71
C SER A 94 26.00 -2.83 22.03
N VAL A 95 26.22 -1.56 22.34
CA VAL A 95 27.54 -1.00 22.67
C VAL A 95 27.58 -0.46 24.12
N CYS A 96 26.64 -0.90 24.95
CA CYS A 96 26.56 -0.42 26.33
C CYS A 96 27.76 -0.93 27.14
N PRO A 97 28.55 -0.03 27.77
CA PRO A 97 29.70 -0.44 28.59
C PRO A 97 29.27 -1.29 29.79
N SER A 98 28.03 -1.16 30.28
CA SER A 98 27.47 -2.02 31.33
C SER A 98 27.24 -3.47 30.88
N SER A 99 27.10 -3.73 29.58
CA SER A 99 26.96 -5.08 29.03
C SER A 99 28.29 -5.83 28.93
N GLN A 100 29.42 -5.11 28.85
CA GLN A 100 30.74 -5.71 28.74
C GLN A 100 31.27 -6.28 30.07
N GLN A 101 30.54 -6.07 31.18
CA GLN A 101 30.93 -6.58 32.49
C GLN A 101 30.52 -8.05 32.74
N SER A 102 29.78 -8.71 31.85
CA SER A 102 29.33 -10.10 32.05
C SER A 102 30.16 -11.16 31.32
N GLY A 103 31.35 -10.82 30.82
CA GLY A 103 32.05 -11.67 29.86
C GLY A 103 33.56 -11.58 29.82
N VAL A 104 34.26 -11.39 30.95
CA VAL A 104 35.67 -11.81 31.11
C VAL A 104 35.93 -12.18 32.58
N ASP A 105 36.01 -13.50 32.80
CA ASP A 105 36.92 -14.22 33.70
C ASP A 105 37.67 -13.42 34.79
N GLU A 106 37.34 -13.69 36.06
CA GLU A 106 38.27 -14.17 37.09
C GLU A 106 37.48 -14.33 38.39
N GLN A 107 37.12 -15.57 38.72
CA GLN A 107 36.84 -15.98 40.08
C GLN A 107 38.17 -16.40 40.71
N PRO A 108 38.64 -15.71 41.75
CA PRO A 108 39.48 -16.35 42.76
C PRO A 108 38.66 -16.55 44.03
N GLU A 109 38.39 -17.81 44.33
CA GLU A 109 38.18 -18.30 45.69
C GLU A 109 39.25 -17.72 46.62
N ALA A 110 38.87 -16.86 47.58
CA ALA A 110 39.66 -16.67 48.79
C ALA A 110 38.83 -15.99 49.88
N TYR A 111 39.03 -16.49 51.10
CA TYR A 111 38.70 -15.94 52.41
C TYR A 111 37.23 -16.03 52.89
N ALA A 112 36.92 -17.16 53.54
CA ALA A 112 36.14 -17.14 54.77
C ALA A 112 36.61 -18.27 55.69
N ALA A 113 37.82 -18.12 56.23
CA ALA A 113 38.29 -18.92 57.35
C ALA A 113 38.02 -18.15 58.64
N ASN A 114 37.03 -18.57 59.45
CA ASN A 114 37.07 -18.68 60.93
C ASN A 114 35.68 -18.64 61.62
N THR A 115 35.10 -19.81 61.88
CA THR A 115 34.21 -19.99 63.05
C THR A 115 34.79 -21.08 63.94
N TYR A 116 35.82 -20.72 64.69
CA TYR A 116 36.31 -21.52 65.81
C TYR A 116 35.41 -21.26 67.03
N THR A 117 34.53 -22.19 67.34
CA THR A 117 33.95 -22.36 68.70
C THR A 117 33.75 -23.86 68.93
N ARG A 118 34.84 -24.55 69.31
CA ARG A 118 35.18 -25.07 70.65
C ARG A 118 34.55 -26.46 70.97
N PRO A 119 35.39 -27.53 71.13
CA PRO A 119 35.04 -28.90 71.55
C PRO A 119 35.19 -29.08 73.09
N PRO A 120 35.02 -30.27 73.71
CA PRO A 120 34.64 -31.61 73.23
C PRO A 120 33.25 -32.10 73.67
#